data_AF-A0A2A2GCG2-F1
#
_entry.id   AF-A0A2A2GCG2-F1
#
_cell.length_a   1.000
_cell.length_b   1.000
_cell.length_c   1.000
_cell.angle_alpha   90.00
_cell.angle_beta   90.00
_cell.angle_gamma   90.00
#
_symmetry.space_group_name_H-M   'P 1'
#
loop_
_entity.id
_entity.type
_entity.pdbx_description
1 polymer ?
#
loop_
_entity_poly.entity_id
_entity_poly.type
_entity_poly.pdbx_seq_one_letter_code
_entity_poly.pdbx_strand_id
1 'polypeptide(L)'
;MDIKFVDREKIYTSKKRSSKFKPLLEALDELEVGGDAIEIDYEDDKSVNSMRTAVYQYNQEKGVKIKTGKDSKNKKIYFYRER
;
A
#
# COMPACT_ATOMS: atom_id res chain seq x y z
N MET A 1 -21.62 3.14 19.12
CA MET A 1 -21.03 3.67 17.87
C MET A 1 -22.16 4.27 17.07
N ASP A 2 -22.17 5.58 16.88
CA ASP A 2 -23.18 6.25 16.07
C ASP A 2 -22.81 6.16 14.58
N ILE A 3 -23.69 5.58 13.78
CA ILE A 3 -23.48 5.36 12.36
C ILE A 3 -24.30 6.39 11.58
N LYS A 4 -23.63 7.21 10.75
CA LYS A 4 -24.27 8.20 9.87
C LYS A 4 -23.90 7.92 8.41
N PHE A 5 -24.89 7.92 7.53
CA PHE A 5 -24.69 7.83 6.09
C PHE A 5 -24.34 9.22 5.54
N VAL A 6 -23.27 9.31 4.75
CA VAL A 6 -22.79 10.55 4.13
C VAL A 6 -22.53 10.31 2.65
N ASP A 7 -22.68 11.37 1.85
CA ASP A 7 -22.46 11.33 0.41
C ASP A 7 -20.98 11.05 0.08
N ARG A 8 -20.75 10.02 -0.73
CA ARG A 8 -19.41 9.53 -1.11
C ARG A 8 -18.60 10.57 -1.90
N GLU A 9 -19.27 11.41 -2.68
CA GLU A 9 -18.59 12.33 -3.61
C GLU A 9 -17.90 13.48 -2.87
N LYS A 10 -18.47 13.89 -1.73
CA LYS A 10 -17.90 14.94 -0.87
C LYS A 10 -16.64 14.47 -0.10
N ILE A 11 -16.45 13.17 0.03
CA ILE A 11 -15.27 12.56 0.70
C ILE A 11 -14.09 12.42 -0.27
N TYR A 12 -14.37 12.11 -1.54
CA TYR A 12 -13.34 11.84 -2.55
C TYR A 12 -12.48 13.08 -2.88
N THR A 13 -13.08 14.28 -2.89
CA THR A 13 -12.42 15.53 -3.27
C THR A 13 -11.45 16.06 -2.21
N SER A 14 -11.69 15.78 -0.93
CA SER A 14 -10.88 16.29 0.18
C SER A 14 -9.59 15.47 0.45
N LYS A 15 -9.38 14.37 -0.29
CA LYS A 15 -8.28 13.40 -0.08
C LYS A 15 -7.14 13.44 -1.11
N LYS A 16 -7.11 14.37 -2.08
CA LYS A 16 -5.93 14.60 -2.94
C LYS A 16 -4.75 15.28 -2.21
N ARG A 17 -4.60 15.11 -0.89
CA ARG A 17 -3.28 15.34 -0.25
C ARG A 17 -2.38 14.20 -0.71
N SER A 18 -1.16 14.51 -1.13
CA SER A 18 -0.15 13.49 -1.44
C SER A 18 -0.14 12.45 -0.33
N SER A 19 -0.62 11.24 -0.62
CA SER A 19 -0.67 10.15 0.34
C SER A 19 0.72 9.98 0.95
N LYS A 20 0.84 9.74 2.25
CA LYS A 20 2.12 9.38 2.90
C LYS A 20 2.78 8.16 2.25
N PHE A 21 2.02 7.40 1.47
CA PHE A 21 2.47 6.24 0.70
C PHE A 21 2.87 6.58 -0.74
N LYS A 22 2.82 7.84 -1.17
CA LYS A 22 3.21 8.23 -2.53
C LYS A 22 4.57 7.65 -2.94
N PRO A 23 5.64 7.72 -2.11
CA PRO A 23 6.94 7.13 -2.48
C PRO A 23 6.87 5.61 -2.67
N LEU A 24 6.11 4.91 -1.83
CA LEU A 24 5.88 3.47 -1.99
C LEU A 24 5.15 3.18 -3.31
N LEU A 25 4.07 3.92 -3.62
CA LEU A 25 3.29 3.69 -4.84
C LEU A 25 4.09 3.98 -6.12
N GLU A 26 4.93 5.01 -6.10
CA GLU A 26 5.86 5.31 -7.21
C GLU A 26 6.88 4.17 -7.38
N ALA A 27 7.46 3.65 -6.30
CA ALA A 27 8.36 2.49 -6.37
C ALA A 27 7.65 1.21 -6.87
N LEU A 28 6.36 1.05 -6.60
CA LEU A 28 5.58 -0.09 -7.14
C LEU A 28 5.39 -0.01 -8.67
N ASP A 29 5.32 1.19 -9.24
CA ASP A 29 5.23 1.37 -10.71
C ASP A 29 6.52 0.89 -11.40
N GLU A 30 7.66 0.88 -10.70
CA GLU A 30 8.96 0.42 -11.21
C GLU A 30 9.18 -1.10 -11.05
N LEU A 31 8.28 -1.82 -10.37
CA LEU A 31 8.44 -3.26 -10.15
C LEU A 31 8.15 -4.10 -11.41
N GLU A 32 9.18 -4.83 -11.83
CA GLU A 32 9.08 -5.85 -12.88
C GLU A 32 8.52 -7.18 -12.35
N VAL A 33 7.91 -7.95 -13.25
CA VAL A 33 7.36 -9.27 -12.94
C VAL A 33 8.50 -10.27 -12.74
N GLY A 34 8.59 -10.87 -11.55
CA GLY A 34 9.63 -11.85 -11.23
C GLY A 34 11.04 -11.27 -11.06
N GLY A 35 11.14 -9.94 -10.96
CA GLY A 35 12.37 -9.20 -10.68
C GLY A 35 12.56 -8.92 -9.19
N ASP A 36 13.08 -7.73 -8.89
CA ASP A 36 13.44 -7.32 -7.53
C ASP A 36 12.23 -7.09 -6.61
N ALA A 37 12.52 -6.94 -5.32
CA ALA A 37 11.55 -6.61 -4.29
C ALA A 37 11.89 -5.28 -3.62
N ILE A 38 10.86 -4.50 -3.28
CA ILE A 38 11.00 -3.31 -2.45
C ILE A 38 11.08 -3.76 -0.99
N GLU A 39 12.08 -3.31 -0.24
CA GLU A 39 12.22 -3.51 1.19
C GLU A 39 11.94 -2.20 1.93
N ILE A 40 11.13 -2.26 3.00
CA ILE A 40 10.80 -1.10 3.84
C ILE A 40 10.90 -1.49 5.32
N ASP A 41 11.60 -0.70 6.11
CA ASP A 41 11.60 -0.80 7.56
C ASP A 41 10.27 -0.28 8.13
N TYR A 42 9.77 -0.92 9.19
CA TYR A 42 8.54 -0.52 9.84
C TYR A 42 8.70 -0.44 11.36
N GLU A 43 7.98 0.48 12.01
CA GLU A 43 8.09 0.68 13.45
C GLU A 43 7.13 -0.25 14.23
N ASP A 44 5.90 -0.38 13.72
CA ASP A 44 4.82 -1.13 14.35
C ASP A 44 3.94 -1.88 13.32
N ASP A 45 3.09 -2.79 13.82
CA ASP A 45 2.19 -3.59 12.97
C ASP A 45 1.08 -2.76 12.32
N LYS A 46 0.73 -1.60 12.88
CA LYS A 46 -0.28 -0.70 12.33
C LYS A 46 0.23 -0.04 11.04
N SER A 47 1.52 0.29 10.99
CA SER A 47 2.19 0.82 9.81
C SER A 47 2.23 -0.21 8.68
N VAL A 48 2.52 -1.48 9.01
CA VAL A 48 2.44 -2.63 8.08
C VAL A 48 1.04 -2.77 7.48
N ASN A 49 0.01 -2.77 8.33
CA ASN A 49 -1.37 -2.91 7.86
C ASN A 49 -1.81 -1.73 6.98
N SER A 50 -1.34 -0.53 7.31
CA SER A 50 -1.62 0.67 6.51
C SER A 50 -0.94 0.60 5.13
N MET A 51 0.33 0.16 5.07
CA MET A 51 1.04 -0.06 3.79
C MET A 51 0.34 -1.14 2.95
N ARG A 52 0.00 -2.28 3.54
CA ARG A 52 -0.75 -3.36 2.84
C ARG A 52 -2.07 -2.88 2.26
N THR A 53 -2.80 -2.03 3.00
CA THR A 53 -4.06 -1.46 2.52
C THR A 53 -3.84 -0.55 1.31
N ALA A 54 -2.80 0.28 1.34
CA ALA A 54 -2.43 1.13 0.21
C ALA A 54 -2.04 0.30 -1.03
N VAL A 55 -1.23 -0.75 -0.86
CA VAL A 55 -0.85 -1.66 -1.94
C VAL A 55 -2.05 -2.43 -2.48
N TYR A 56 -2.98 -2.85 -1.62
CA TYR A 56 -4.23 -3.49 -2.06
C TYR A 56 -5.07 -2.56 -2.95
N GLN A 57 -5.23 -1.29 -2.56
CA GLN A 57 -5.94 -0.30 -3.38
C GLN A 57 -5.22 -0.07 -4.71
N TYR A 58 -3.90 0.10 -4.67
CA TYR A 58 -3.08 0.23 -5.88
C TYR A 58 -3.24 -0.96 -6.83
N ASN A 59 -3.24 -2.20 -6.31
CA ASN A 59 -3.51 -3.41 -7.10
C ASN A 59 -4.87 -3.36 -7.81
N GLN A 60 -5.93 -2.92 -7.11
CA GLN A 60 -7.27 -2.80 -7.70
C GLN A 60 -7.34 -1.71 -8.77
N GLU A 61 -6.70 -0.56 -8.55
CA GLU A 61 -6.71 0.57 -9.49
C GLU A 61 -5.91 0.27 -10.77
N LYS A 62 -4.76 -0.40 -10.65
CA LYS A 62 -3.83 -0.65 -11.76
C LYS A 62 -3.99 -2.04 -12.40
N GLY A 63 -4.79 -2.93 -11.82
CA GLY A 63 -4.97 -4.30 -12.30
C GLY A 63 -3.70 -5.16 -12.17
N VAL A 64 -2.84 -4.85 -11.20
CA VAL A 64 -1.59 -5.59 -10.95
C VAL A 64 -1.69 -6.44 -9.68
N LYS A 65 -0.75 -7.38 -9.53
CA LYS A 65 -0.70 -8.30 -8.39
C LYS A 65 0.63 -8.16 -7.63
N ILE A 66 0.75 -7.09 -6.85
CA ILE A 66 1.84 -6.95 -5.90
C ILE A 66 1.56 -7.85 -4.68
N LYS A 67 2.51 -8.71 -4.33
CA LYS A 67 2.52 -9.52 -3.11
C LYS A 67 3.31 -8.85 -2.00
N THR A 68 3.09 -9.31 -0.77
CA THR A 68 3.74 -8.76 0.42
C THR A 68 4.34 -9.87 1.28
N GLY A 69 5.57 -9.68 1.78
CA GLY A 69 6.20 -10.54 2.79
C GLY A 69 6.58 -9.72 4.02
N LYS A 70 6.36 -10.22 5.24
CA LYS A 70 6.73 -9.51 6.48
C LYS A 70 7.81 -10.30 7.20
N ASP A 71 8.91 -9.63 7.54
CA ASP A 71 9.91 -10.12 8.47
C ASP A 71 9.77 -9.38 9.81
N SER A 72 9.10 -10.03 10.75
CA SER A 72 8.85 -9.46 12.07
C SER A 72 10.11 -9.36 12.94
N LYS A 73 11.15 -10.16 12.66
CA LYS A 73 12.37 -10.18 13.47
C LYS A 73 13.23 -8.96 13.18
N ASN A 74 13.39 -8.64 11.90
CA ASN A 74 14.17 -7.50 11.44
C ASN A 74 13.34 -6.23 11.27
N LYS A 75 12.03 -6.29 11.54
CA LYS A 75 11.06 -5.21 11.33
C LYS A 75 11.03 -4.69 9.90
N LYS A 76 10.98 -5.62 8.95
CA LYS A 76 10.95 -5.31 7.51
C LYS A 76 9.69 -5.82 6.83
N ILE A 77 9.26 -5.12 5.79
CA ILE A 77 8.22 -5.57 4.86
C ILE A 77 8.74 -5.49 3.43
N TYR A 78 8.37 -6.49 2.64
CA TYR A 78 8.78 -6.65 1.26
C TYR A 78 7.56 -6.58 0.34
N PHE A 79 7.71 -5.94 -0.82
CA PHE A 79 6.71 -5.89 -1.88
C PHE A 79 7.32 -6.32 -3.21
N TYR A 80 6.66 -7.24 -3.93
CA TYR A 80 7.22 -7.83 -5.16
C TYR A 80 6.11 -8.36 -6.08
N ARG A 81 6.45 -8.63 -7.34
CA ARG A 81 5.57 -9.28 -8.32
C ARG A 81 6.04 -10.69 -8.58
N GLU A 82 5.17 -11.67 -8.31
CA GLU A 82 5.45 -13.06 -8.71
C GLU A 82 5.45 -13.22 -10.23
N ARG A 83 6.23 -14.20 -10.69
CA ARG A 83 6.23 -14.68 -12.08
C ARG A 83 4.88 -15.23 -12.51
#